data_AF-A0A7K0FTK5-F1
#
_entry.id   AF-A0A7K0FTK5-F1
#
_cell.length_a   1.000
_cell.length_b   1.000
_cell.length_c   1.000
_cell.angle_alpha   90.00
_cell.angle_beta   90.00
_cell.angle_gamma   90.00
#
_symmetry.space_group_name_H-M   'P 1'
#
loop_
_entity.id
_entity.type
_entity.pdbx_description
1 polymer ?
#
loop_
_entity_poly.entity_id
_entity_poly.type
_entity_poly.pdbx_seq_one_letter_code
_entity_poly.pdbx_strand_id
1 'polypeptide(L)'
;MSKIKSLADQLKSKLEEQKEESKILLVKTSSSAPFDKKVGSKEIVVDAKQLDSFLSSLREYNMDGQEKILIRIDKRTLNLLKQLKTACNIDMTRVIVFSLHQYLKAHPWLNQYISQTLKNMTHELD
;
A
#
# COMPACT_ATOMS: atom_id res chain seq x y z
N MET A 1 -42.08 -21.70 32.97
CA MET A 1 -42.58 -20.87 31.85
C MET A 1 -41.39 -20.11 31.25
N SER A 2 -40.69 -20.68 30.27
CA SER A 2 -39.48 -20.09 29.69
C SER A 2 -39.82 -18.93 28.76
N LYS A 3 -39.41 -17.71 29.14
CA LYS A 3 -39.57 -16.49 28.32
C LYS A 3 -38.51 -16.50 27.22
N ILE A 4 -38.89 -16.94 26.02
CA ILE A 4 -38.06 -16.80 24.82
C ILE A 4 -38.00 -15.30 24.50
N LYS A 5 -36.90 -14.65 24.88
CA LYS A 5 -36.67 -13.24 24.55
C LYS A 5 -36.48 -13.13 23.04
N SER A 6 -37.20 -12.20 22.42
CA SER A 6 -37.14 -11.97 20.97
C SER A 6 -35.74 -11.51 20.57
N LEU A 7 -35.30 -11.91 19.38
CA LEU A 7 -34.01 -11.52 18.82
C LEU A 7 -33.89 -9.99 18.67
N ALA A 8 -35.02 -9.31 18.49
CA ALA A 8 -35.11 -7.84 18.50
C ALA A 8 -34.80 -7.23 19.88
N ASP A 9 -35.23 -7.88 20.97
CA ASP A 9 -34.96 -7.41 22.34
C ASP A 9 -33.48 -7.57 22.69
N GLN A 10 -32.84 -8.64 22.20
CA GLN A 10 -31.41 -8.86 22.39
C GLN A 10 -30.56 -7.78 21.70
N LEU A 11 -30.96 -7.34 20.50
CA LEU A 11 -30.28 -6.26 19.77
C LEU A 11 -30.39 -4.92 20.50
N LYS A 12 -31.57 -4.63 21.07
CA LYS A 12 -31.80 -3.39 21.81
C LYS A 12 -30.99 -3.35 23.10
N SER A 13 -30.94 -4.45 23.86
CA SER A 13 -30.14 -4.57 25.08
C SER A 13 -28.65 -4.39 24.80
N LYS A 14 -28.11 -5.01 23.73
CA LYS A 14 -26.71 -4.83 23.32
C LYS A 14 -26.36 -3.39 22.93
N LEU A 15 -27.30 -2.67 22.30
CA LEU A 15 -27.08 -1.28 21.92
C LEU A 15 -27.06 -0.35 23.16
N GLU A 16 -27.89 -0.63 24.16
CA GLU A 16 -27.90 0.12 25.42
C GLU A 16 -26.64 -0.15 26.25
N GLU A 17 -26.18 -1.40 26.34
CA GLU A 17 -24.92 -1.77 27.02
C GLU A 17 -23.70 -1.06 26.39
N GLN A 18 -23.57 -1.05 25.05
CA GLN A 18 -22.48 -0.34 24.38
C GLN A 18 -22.50 1.18 24.60
N LYS A 19 -23.70 1.77 24.75
CA LYS A 19 -23.86 3.21 24.98
C LYS A 19 -23.50 3.60 26.40
N GLU A 20 -23.68 2.70 27.37
CA GLU A 20 -23.27 2.88 28.76
C GLU A 20 -21.76 2.66 28.95
N GLU A 21 -21.17 1.64 28.32
CA GLU A 21 -19.72 1.41 28.32
C GLU A 21 -18.95 2.60 27.71
N SER A 22 -19.50 3.19 26.64
CA SER A 22 -18.93 4.39 26.01
C SER A 22 -19.00 5.65 26.88
N LYS A 23 -19.97 5.74 27.81
CA LYS A 23 -20.12 6.88 28.73
C LYS A 23 -19.23 6.75 29.97
N ILE A 24 -18.94 5.54 30.44
CA ILE A 24 -18.12 5.33 31.66
C ILE A 24 -16.63 5.63 31.39
N LEU A 25 -16.15 5.42 30.15
CA LEU A 25 -14.76 5.72 29.77
C LEU A 25 -14.44 7.22 29.62
N LEU A 26 -15.45 8.09 29.53
CA LEU A 26 -15.27 9.54 29.34
C LEU A 26 -15.14 10.35 30.65
N VAL A 27 -15.30 9.73 31.83
CA VAL A 27 -15.37 10.45 33.13
C VAL A 27 -14.12 10.27 34.00
N LYS A 28 -13.16 9.40 33.63
CA LYS A 28 -11.95 9.16 34.44
C LYS A 28 -10.66 9.37 33.68
N THR A 29 -10.33 10.61 33.34
CA THR A 29 -8.94 11.13 33.40
C THR A 29 -8.89 12.63 33.07
N SER A 30 -9.09 13.45 34.09
CA SER A 30 -8.58 14.82 34.10
C SER A 30 -7.26 14.84 34.87
N SER A 31 -6.12 14.91 34.17
CA SER A 31 -5.09 15.92 34.44
C SER A 31 -3.87 15.78 33.51
N SER A 32 -3.34 16.96 33.15
CA SER A 32 -2.04 17.28 32.57
C SER A 32 -1.88 17.33 31.03
N ALA A 33 -2.03 18.57 30.56
CA ALA A 33 -1.21 19.26 29.56
C ALA A 33 -1.43 19.01 28.04
N PRO A 34 -1.30 20.07 27.23
CA PRO A 34 -1.87 20.15 25.89
C PRO A 34 -0.84 19.84 24.80
N PHE A 35 -1.18 18.95 23.88
CA PHE A 35 -0.56 18.98 22.56
C PHE A 35 -1.57 18.60 21.48
N ASP A 36 -2.36 19.61 21.14
CA ASP A 36 -3.05 19.78 19.88
C ASP A 36 -2.04 19.59 18.72
N LYS A 37 -1.89 18.36 18.23
CA LYS A 37 -1.42 18.14 16.86
C LYS A 37 -2.63 17.74 16.03
N LYS A 38 -3.34 18.79 15.61
CA LYS A 38 -4.14 18.79 14.38
C LYS A 38 -3.38 18.03 13.31
N VAL A 39 -3.83 16.82 13.02
CA VAL A 39 -3.50 16.14 11.77
C VAL A 39 -4.20 16.94 10.70
N GLY A 40 -3.51 17.97 10.21
CA GLY A 40 -3.89 18.66 9.00
C GLY A 40 -3.88 17.61 7.90
N SER A 41 -5.06 17.19 7.49
CA SER A 41 -5.27 16.53 6.21
C SER A 41 -4.83 17.53 5.15
N LYS A 42 -3.53 17.48 4.80
CA LYS A 42 -3.04 18.12 3.58
C LYS A 42 -3.80 17.43 2.46
N GLU A 43 -4.76 18.14 1.88
CA GLU A 43 -5.38 17.73 0.62
C GLU A 43 -4.23 17.49 -0.36
N ILE A 44 -4.10 16.24 -0.79
CA ILE A 44 -3.10 15.88 -1.78
C ILE A 44 -3.62 16.49 -3.08
N VAL A 45 -3.10 17.66 -3.46
CA VAL A 45 -3.34 18.27 -4.76
C VAL A 45 -2.56 17.44 -5.78
N VAL A 46 -3.07 16.27 -6.12
CA VAL A 46 -2.59 15.49 -7.26
C VAL A 46 -3.33 16.01 -8.48
N ASP A 47 -2.60 16.37 -9.52
CA ASP A 47 -3.20 16.59 -10.84
C ASP A 47 -3.89 15.28 -11.26
N ALA A 48 -5.22 15.26 -11.16
CA ALA A 48 -6.03 14.07 -11.39
C ALA A 48 -5.77 13.45 -12.77
N LYS A 49 -5.41 14.27 -13.77
CA LYS A 49 -5.09 13.80 -15.13
C LYS A 49 -3.77 13.05 -15.17
N GLN A 50 -2.76 13.54 -14.47
CA GLN A 50 -1.45 12.87 -14.40
C GLN A 50 -1.55 11.54 -13.65
N LEU A 51 -2.33 11.51 -12.56
CA LEU A 51 -2.57 10.30 -11.79
C LEU A 51 -3.28 9.24 -12.63
N ASP A 52 -4.33 9.63 -13.34
CA ASP A 52 -5.11 8.70 -14.16
C ASP A 52 -4.28 8.15 -15.33
N SER A 53 -3.48 8.99 -15.98
CA SER A 53 -2.54 8.57 -17.03
C SER A 53 -1.49 7.58 -16.51
N PHE A 54 -0.95 7.82 -15.32
CA PHE A 54 0.00 6.91 -14.68
C PHE A 54 -0.63 5.56 -14.34
N LEU A 55 -1.80 5.57 -13.69
CA LEU A 55 -2.50 4.34 -13.32
C LEU A 55 -2.95 3.54 -14.55
N SER A 56 -3.35 4.23 -15.62
CA SER A 56 -3.69 3.61 -16.90
C SER A 56 -2.47 2.95 -17.54
N SER A 57 -1.33 3.65 -17.61
CA SER A 57 -0.07 3.09 -18.11
C SER A 57 0.34 1.82 -17.34
N LEU A 58 0.13 1.83 -16.02
CA LEU A 58 0.42 0.70 -15.15
C LEU A 58 -0.56 -0.48 -15.36
N ARG A 59 -1.84 -0.20 -15.64
CA ARG A 59 -2.86 -1.21 -15.95
C ARG A 59 -2.76 -1.76 -17.38
N GLU A 60 -2.19 -1.02 -18.31
CA GLU A 60 -1.98 -1.46 -19.69
C GLU A 60 -0.64 -2.21 -19.86
N TYR A 61 0.26 -2.10 -18.88
CA TYR A 61 1.54 -2.81 -18.93
C TYR A 61 1.36 -4.33 -19.00
N ASN A 62 1.82 -4.91 -20.12
CA ASN A 62 1.78 -6.35 -20.37
C ASN A 62 3.00 -7.04 -19.76
N MET A 63 2.74 -8.10 -19.00
CA MET A 63 3.78 -8.93 -18.38
C MET A 63 3.94 -10.22 -19.17
N ASP A 64 4.78 -10.20 -20.22
CA ASP A 64 5.07 -11.37 -21.06
C ASP A 64 6.35 -12.13 -20.63
N GLY A 65 6.87 -11.82 -19.44
CA GLY A 65 8.07 -12.48 -18.91
C GLY A 65 7.78 -13.90 -18.44
N GLN A 66 8.59 -14.87 -18.90
CA GLN A 66 8.53 -16.27 -18.44
C GLN A 66 9.44 -16.55 -17.23
N GLU A 67 10.40 -15.66 -16.96
CA GLU A 67 11.38 -15.81 -15.90
C GLU A 67 10.80 -15.44 -14.52
N LYS A 68 11.11 -16.24 -13.51
CA LYS A 68 10.67 -16.02 -12.13
C LYS A 68 11.88 -15.76 -11.24
N ILE A 69 11.80 -14.69 -10.46
CA ILE A 69 12.82 -14.33 -9.48
C ILE A 69 12.21 -14.18 -8.09
N LEU A 70 12.91 -14.69 -7.08
CA LEU A 70 12.56 -14.47 -5.68
C LEU A 70 13.26 -13.20 -5.19
N ILE A 71 12.49 -12.18 -4.83
CA ILE A 71 13.01 -10.88 -4.39
C ILE A 71 12.65 -10.66 -2.92
N ARG A 72 13.61 -10.19 -2.12
CA ARG A 72 13.35 -9.73 -0.75
C ARG A 72 12.94 -8.26 -0.80
N ILE A 73 11.78 -7.95 -0.23
CA ILE A 73 11.22 -6.59 -0.18
C ILE A 73 11.01 -6.23 1.29
N ASP A 74 11.31 -4.98 1.65
CA ASP A 74 11.07 -4.47 3.00
C ASP A 74 9.57 -4.46 3.35
N LYS A 75 9.27 -4.57 4.65
CA LYS A 75 7.89 -4.64 5.15
C LYS A 75 7.07 -3.39 4.79
N ARG A 76 7.68 -2.20 4.80
CA ARG A 76 7.02 -0.93 4.47
C ARG A 76 6.58 -0.91 3.01
N THR A 77 7.49 -1.25 2.10
CA THR A 77 7.25 -1.29 0.66
C THR A 77 6.24 -2.38 0.31
N LEU A 78 6.31 -3.55 0.96
CA LEU A 78 5.32 -4.61 0.78
C LEU A 78 3.91 -4.15 1.19
N ASN A 79 3.79 -3.42 2.30
CA ASN A 79 2.50 -2.88 2.74
C ASN A 79 1.93 -1.86 1.75
N LEU A 80 2.77 -0.99 1.19
CA LEU A 80 2.36 -0.04 0.14
C LEU A 80 1.90 -0.78 -1.12
N LEU A 81 2.61 -1.81 -1.56
CA LEU A 81 2.22 -2.65 -2.70
C LEU A 81 0.86 -3.34 -2.46
N LYS A 82 0.64 -3.85 -1.25
CA LYS A 82 -0.66 -4.45 -0.86
C LYS A 82 -1.79 -3.42 -0.88
N GLN A 83 -1.56 -2.23 -0.33
CA GLN A 83 -2.53 -1.14 -0.35
C GLN A 83 -2.85 -0.72 -1.79
N LEU A 84 -1.84 -0.57 -2.64
CA LEU A 84 -2.01 -0.25 -4.06
C LEU A 84 -2.85 -1.33 -4.77
N LYS A 85 -2.58 -2.61 -4.49
CA LYS A 85 -3.38 -3.73 -5.03
C LYS A 85 -4.84 -3.63 -4.61
N THR A 86 -5.11 -3.39 -3.33
CA THR A 86 -6.48 -3.29 -2.81
C THR A 86 -7.21 -2.03 -3.32
N ALA A 87 -6.52 -0.89 -3.38
CA ALA A 87 -7.15 0.39 -3.72
C ALA A 87 -7.31 0.62 -5.23
N CYS A 88 -6.35 0.18 -6.04
CA CYS A 88 -6.31 0.44 -7.49
C CYS A 88 -6.62 -0.79 -8.36
N ASN A 89 -6.78 -1.97 -7.73
CA ASN A 89 -6.93 -3.27 -8.39
C ASN A 89 -5.79 -3.58 -9.39
N ILE A 90 -4.56 -3.27 -8.99
CA ILE A 90 -3.34 -3.49 -9.80
C ILE A 90 -2.50 -4.59 -9.15
N ASP A 91 -2.04 -5.56 -9.93
CA ASP A 91 -1.24 -6.65 -9.36
C ASP A 91 0.14 -6.16 -8.89
N MET A 92 0.58 -6.64 -7.72
CA MET A 92 1.87 -6.29 -7.13
C MET A 92 3.05 -6.62 -8.04
N THR A 93 3.00 -7.76 -8.72
CA THR A 93 4.07 -8.20 -9.62
C THR A 93 4.19 -7.24 -10.81
N ARG A 94 3.06 -6.74 -11.31
CA ARG A 94 3.02 -5.76 -12.39
C ARG A 94 3.71 -4.46 -12.00
N VAL A 95 3.44 -3.96 -10.79
CA VAL A 95 4.09 -2.76 -10.25
C VAL A 95 5.60 -2.93 -10.19
N ILE A 96 6.07 -4.08 -9.72
CA ILE A 96 7.50 -4.37 -9.61
C ILE A 96 8.17 -4.35 -10.98
N VAL A 97 7.61 -5.10 -11.94
CA VAL A 97 8.20 -5.20 -13.29
C VAL A 97 8.14 -3.85 -14.01
N PHE A 98 7.01 -3.13 -13.94
CA PHE A 98 6.87 -1.80 -14.52
C PHE A 98 7.89 -0.81 -13.95
N SER A 99 8.09 -0.83 -12.63
CA SER A 99 9.05 0.05 -11.95
C SER A 99 10.48 -0.24 -12.39
N LEU A 100 10.86 -1.52 -12.47
CA LEU A 100 12.16 -1.93 -12.98
C LEU A 100 12.36 -1.50 -14.43
N HIS A 101 11.35 -1.68 -15.28
CA HIS A 101 11.41 -1.29 -16.68
C HIS A 101 11.60 0.24 -16.82
N GLN A 102 10.83 1.03 -16.08
CA GLN A 102 10.99 2.49 -16.11
C GLN A 102 12.33 2.94 -15.55
N TYR A 103 12.83 2.28 -14.50
CA TYR A 103 14.14 2.60 -13.95
C TYR A 103 15.27 2.35 -14.97
N LEU A 104 15.26 1.20 -15.65
CA LEU A 104 16.25 0.89 -16.68
C LEU A 104 16.13 1.82 -17.90
N LYS A 105 14.89 2.18 -18.30
CA LYS A 105 14.65 3.12 -19.40
C LYS A 105 15.13 4.55 -19.07
N ALA A 106 14.99 4.98 -17.82
CA ALA A 106 15.47 6.28 -17.36
C ALA A 106 17.01 6.36 -17.27
N HIS A 107 17.69 5.22 -17.21
CA HIS A 107 19.14 5.15 -17.07
C HIS A 107 19.82 4.29 -18.16
N PRO A 108 19.81 4.72 -19.44
CA PRO A 108 20.41 3.95 -20.54
C PRO A 108 21.91 3.67 -20.37
N TRP A 109 22.62 4.55 -19.65
CA TRP A 109 24.04 4.41 -19.32
C TRP A 109 24.34 3.12 -18.54
N LEU A 110 23.39 2.60 -17.78
CA LEU A 110 23.56 1.37 -17.01
C LEU A 110 23.75 0.16 -17.93
N ASN A 111 22.99 0.09 -19.03
CA ASN A 111 23.16 -0.97 -20.03
C ASN A 111 24.53 -0.90 -20.73
N GLN A 112 25.01 0.32 -21.00
CA GLN A 112 26.34 0.51 -21.58
C GLN A 112 27.44 0.06 -20.61
N TYR A 113 27.33 0.43 -19.34
CA TYR A 113 28.25 0.02 -18.30
C TYR A 113 28.28 -1.50 -18.12
N ILE A 114 27.11 -2.15 -17.98
CA ILE A 114 27.00 -3.62 -17.88
C ILE A 114 27.68 -4.29 -19.07
N SER A 115 27.42 -3.80 -20.29
CA SER A 115 28.00 -4.36 -21.52
C SER A 115 29.53 -4.23 -21.56
N GLN A 116 30.07 -3.10 -21.11
CA GLN A 116 31.52 -2.88 -21.03
C GLN A 116 32.16 -3.78 -19.98
N THR A 117 31.57 -3.89 -18.79
CA THR A 117 32.08 -4.77 -17.72
C THR A 117 32.08 -6.23 -18.15
N LEU A 118 31.02 -6.69 -18.81
CA LEU A 118 30.96 -8.07 -19.31
C LEU A 118 32.05 -8.36 -20.35
N LYS A 119 32.29 -7.43 -21.28
CA LYS A 119 33.38 -7.57 -22.28
C LYS A 119 34.76 -7.65 -21.62
N ASN A 120 35.01 -6.82 -20.62
CA ASN A 120 36.29 -6.80 -19.92
C ASN A 120 36.52 -8.10 -19.13
N MET A 121 35.47 -8.64 -18.48
CA MET A 121 35.56 -9.93 -17.79
C MET A 121 35.85 -11.09 -18.76
N THR A 122 35.27 -11.10 -19.95
CA THR A 122 35.56 -12.14 -20.95
C THR A 122 37.00 -12.03 -21.46
N HIS A 123 37.53 -10.82 -21.59
CA HIS A 123 38.90 -10.59 -22.05
C HIS A 123 39.98 -10.91 -20.98
N GLU A 124 39.62 -10.98 -19.70
CA GLU A 124 40.57 -11.37 -18.62
C GLU A 124 40.68 -12.90 -18.44
N LEU A 125 39.87 -13.69 -19.15
CA LEU A 125 39.82 -15.15 -19.06
C LEU A 125 40.43 -15.88 -20.28
N ASP A 126 40.89 -15.14 -21.29
CA ASP A 126 41.69 -15.61 -22.43
C ASP A 126 43.18 -15.23 -22.24
#